data_AF-A0A814YF53-F1
#
_entry.id   AF-A0A814YF53-F1
#
_cell.length_a   1.000
_cell.length_b   1.000
_cell.length_c   1.000
_cell.angle_alpha   90.00
_cell.angle_beta   90.00
_cell.angle_gamma   90.00
#
_symmetry.space_group_name_H-M   'P 1'
#
loop_
_entity.id
_entity.type
_entity.pdbx_description
1 polymer ?
#
loop_
_entity_poly.entity_id
_entity_poly.type
_entity_poly.pdbx_seq_one_letter_code
_entity_poly.pdbx_strand_id
1 'polypeptide(L)'
;MTEDVTPTPIITTSIDQPLGDIVENWTPRLHPLANPQYHILQGQYCRLELLNSKTNNKTIQQLYDAFKPTEQTHFTYLSYGPFKR
;
A
#
# COMPACT_ATOMS: atom_id res chain seq x y z
N MET A 1 -0.93 -27.97 -41.64
CA MET A 1 -1.65 -27.65 -40.39
C MET A 1 -0.95 -26.45 -39.80
N THR A 2 -1.43 -25.26 -40.10
CA THR A 2 -0.88 -23.99 -39.63
C THR A 2 -1.62 -23.62 -38.34
N GLU A 3 -0.88 -23.53 -37.24
CA GLU A 3 -1.42 -23.08 -35.96
C GLU A 3 -1.82 -21.60 -36.08
N ASP A 4 -3.12 -21.36 -35.91
CA ASP A 4 -3.72 -20.03 -35.94
C ASP A 4 -3.47 -19.37 -34.57
N VAL A 5 -2.35 -18.65 -34.46
CA VAL A 5 -2.02 -17.88 -33.26
C VAL A 5 -2.84 -16.60 -33.31
N THR A 6 -3.98 -16.59 -32.63
CA THR A 6 -4.82 -15.40 -32.46
C THR A 6 -4.04 -14.31 -31.73
N PRO A 7 -3.93 -13.09 -32.28
CA PRO A 7 -3.21 -12.00 -31.60
C PRO A 7 -4.02 -11.52 -30.39
N THR A 8 -3.38 -11.49 -29.23
CA THR A 8 -3.94 -10.92 -28.00
C THR A 8 -4.21 -9.43 -28.20
N PRO A 9 -5.39 -8.90 -27.84
CA PRO A 9 -5.71 -7.49 -28.05
C PRO A 9 -4.86 -6.60 -27.14
N ILE A 10 -3.95 -5.83 -27.75
CA ILE A 10 -3.13 -4.82 -27.06
C ILE A 10 -3.98 -3.55 -26.91
N ILE A 11 -4.26 -3.13 -25.69
CA ILE A 11 -4.91 -1.84 -25.42
C ILE A 11 -3.84 -0.73 -25.51
N THR A 12 -4.05 0.31 -26.31
CA THR A 12 -3.14 1.47 -26.39
C THR A 12 -3.75 2.72 -25.75
N THR A 13 -2.91 3.53 -25.07
CA THR A 13 -3.30 4.88 -24.61
C THR A 13 -3.29 5.89 -25.77
N SER A 14 -3.75 7.12 -25.53
CA SER A 14 -3.68 8.26 -26.46
C SER A 14 -2.25 8.67 -26.89
N ILE A 15 -1.23 7.98 -26.39
CA ILE A 15 0.19 8.14 -26.75
C ILE A 15 0.84 6.81 -27.20
N ASP A 16 0.04 5.87 -27.71
CA ASP A 16 0.48 4.58 -28.30
C ASP A 16 1.35 3.72 -27.36
N GLN A 17 1.16 3.83 -26.05
CA GLN A 17 1.80 2.94 -25.10
C GLN A 17 0.96 1.66 -24.92
N PRO A 18 1.55 0.46 -25.09
CA PRO A 18 0.84 -0.79 -24.86
C PRO A 18 0.54 -0.95 -23.36
N LEU A 19 -0.74 -1.10 -23.01
CA LEU A 19 -1.25 -1.24 -21.63
C LEU A 19 -1.20 -2.68 -21.11
N GLY A 20 -0.67 -3.61 -21.90
CA GLY A 20 -0.65 -5.04 -21.60
C GLY A 20 -1.94 -5.76 -22.00
N ASP A 21 -2.07 -7.00 -21.56
CA ASP A 21 -3.19 -7.87 -21.89
C ASP A 21 -4.43 -7.57 -21.05
N ILE A 22 -5.60 -7.90 -21.60
CA ILE A 22 -6.88 -7.82 -20.89
C ILE A 22 -6.90 -8.86 -19.77
N VAL A 23 -7.21 -8.43 -18.55
CA VAL A 23 -7.48 -9.34 -17.42
C VAL A 23 -8.97 -9.64 -17.37
N GLU A 24 -9.34 -10.86 -17.76
CA GLU A 24 -10.73 -11.32 -17.69
C GLU A 24 -11.24 -11.29 -16.24
N ASN A 25 -12.51 -10.88 -16.05
CA ASN A 25 -13.17 -10.79 -14.75
C ASN A 25 -12.49 -9.85 -13.73
N TRP A 26 -11.72 -8.87 -14.22
CA TRP A 26 -11.15 -7.85 -13.35
C TRP A 26 -12.27 -7.07 -12.64
N THR A 27 -12.16 -6.95 -11.32
CA THR A 27 -13.08 -6.19 -10.49
C THR A 27 -12.31 -5.22 -9.61
N PRO A 28 -12.86 -4.02 -9.33
CA PRO A 28 -12.24 -3.09 -8.40
C PRO A 28 -12.07 -3.70 -7.01
N ARG A 29 -10.92 -3.48 -6.39
CA ARG A 29 -10.70 -3.89 -5.00
C ARG A 29 -11.59 -3.05 -4.07
N LEU A 30 -12.29 -3.70 -3.15
CA LEU A 30 -13.09 -3.02 -2.12
C LEU A 30 -12.19 -2.19 -1.20
N HIS A 31 -12.71 -1.04 -0.77
CA HIS A 31 -12.04 -0.20 0.21
C HIS A 31 -11.88 -0.97 1.54
N PRO A 32 -10.72 -0.95 2.22
CA PRO A 32 -10.51 -1.72 3.45
C PRO A 32 -11.54 -1.42 4.55
N LEU A 33 -11.98 -0.16 4.66
CA LEU A 33 -13.01 0.24 5.64
C LEU A 33 -14.44 -0.20 5.27
N ALA A 34 -14.66 -0.72 4.06
CA ALA A 34 -15.98 -1.24 3.68
C ALA A 34 -16.26 -2.62 4.31
N ASN A 35 -15.24 -3.29 4.84
CA ASN A 35 -15.39 -4.59 5.45
C ASN A 35 -14.85 -4.57 6.91
N PRO A 36 -15.72 -4.77 7.92
CA PRO A 36 -15.33 -4.76 9.33
C PRO A 36 -14.24 -5.77 9.71
N GLN A 37 -14.06 -6.84 8.93
CA GLN A 37 -13.01 -7.82 9.17
C GLN A 37 -11.60 -7.23 9.06
N TYR A 38 -11.45 -6.09 8.37
CA TYR A 38 -10.16 -5.41 8.22
C TYR A 38 -9.93 -4.30 9.24
N HIS A 39 -10.85 -4.11 10.21
CA HIS A 39 -10.64 -3.14 11.29
C HIS A 39 -9.59 -3.62 12.30
N ILE A 40 -9.45 -4.94 12.43
CA ILE A 40 -8.42 -5.59 13.24
C ILE A 40 -7.79 -6.68 12.39
N LEU A 41 -6.49 -6.54 12.10
CA LEU A 41 -5.71 -7.57 11.43
C LEU A 41 -4.78 -8.21 12.46
N GLN A 42 -4.96 -9.50 12.71
CA GLN A 42 -4.16 -10.25 13.67
C GLN A 42 -3.11 -11.10 12.94
N GLY A 43 -1.85 -10.81 13.18
CA GLY A 43 -0.72 -11.67 12.80
C GLY A 43 -0.20 -12.46 14.00
N GLN A 44 0.83 -13.27 13.75
CA GLN A 44 1.49 -14.06 14.81
C GLN A 44 2.20 -13.19 15.85
N TYR A 45 2.78 -12.06 15.44
CA TYR A 45 3.62 -11.20 16.29
C TYR A 45 3.08 -9.79 16.46
N CYS A 46 2.08 -9.39 15.67
CA CYS A 46 1.55 -8.04 15.71
C CYS A 46 0.05 -8.04 15.43
N ARG A 47 -0.57 -6.95 15.86
CA ARG A 47 -1.98 -6.65 15.62
C ARG A 47 -2.05 -5.25 15.05
N LEU A 48 -2.75 -5.09 13.93
CA LEU A 48 -3.03 -3.81 13.33
C LEU A 48 -4.47 -3.43 13.65
N GLU A 49 -4.66 -2.20 14.10
CA GLU A 49 -5.97 -1.61 14.36
C GLU A 49 -6.17 -0.38 13.48
N LEU A 50 -7.44 -0.05 13.23
CA LEU A 50 -7.77 1.21 12.59
C LEU A 50 -7.28 2.40 13.42
N LEU A 51 -6.42 3.22 12.82
CA LEU A 51 -5.98 4.46 13.44
C LEU A 51 -7.12 5.48 13.46
N ASN A 52 -7.76 5.65 14.61
CA ASN A 52 -8.78 6.68 14.82
C ASN A 52 -8.15 7.93 15.48
N SER A 53 -7.48 8.73 14.66
CA SER A 53 -6.84 9.98 15.10
C SER A 53 -7.81 11.13 15.41
N LYS A 54 -9.13 10.95 15.19
CA LYS A 54 -10.12 12.01 15.41
C LYS A 54 -10.86 11.88 16.74
N THR A 55 -11.08 10.66 17.23
CA THR A 55 -11.88 10.44 18.45
C THR A 55 -11.11 9.74 19.55
N ASN A 56 -9.91 9.21 19.30
CA ASN A 56 -9.14 8.47 20.29
C ASN A 56 -7.88 9.24 20.72
N ASN A 57 -8.08 10.28 21.53
CA ASN A 57 -7.00 11.11 22.08
C ASN A 57 -5.96 10.30 22.88
N LYS A 58 -6.39 9.18 23.50
CA LYS A 58 -5.49 8.29 24.25
C LYS A 58 -4.50 7.60 23.31
N THR A 59 -4.95 7.03 22.20
CA THR A 59 -4.07 6.39 21.22
C THR A 59 -3.10 7.38 20.60
N ILE A 60 -3.54 8.61 20.33
CA ILE A 60 -2.65 9.68 19.83
C ILE A 60 -1.56 9.99 20.87
N GLN A 61 -1.95 10.17 22.13
CA GLN A 61 -1.00 10.44 23.21
C GLN A 61 0.01 9.29 23.38
N GLN A 62 -0.44 8.03 23.31
CA GLN A 62 0.43 6.87 23.38
C GLN A 62 1.42 6.79 22.22
N LEU A 63 0.96 7.07 21.00
CA LEU A 63 1.84 7.14 19.83
C LEU A 63 2.85 8.29 19.96
N TYR A 64 2.40 9.46 20.41
CA TYR A 64 3.27 10.58 20.69
C TYR A 64 4.30 10.23 21.77
N ASP A 65 3.90 9.63 22.89
CA ASP A 65 4.82 9.25 23.97
C ASP A 65 5.81 8.16 23.56
N ALA A 66 5.43 7.27 22.64
CA ALA A 66 6.33 6.26 22.09
C ALA A 66 7.34 6.86 21.09
N PHE A 67 6.94 7.91 20.37
CA PHE A 67 7.78 8.56 19.36
C PHE A 67 8.46 9.85 19.82
N LYS A 68 8.10 10.40 20.99
CA LYS A 68 8.65 11.66 21.46
C LYS A 68 10.17 11.51 21.58
N PRO A 69 10.94 12.41 20.98
CA PRO A 69 12.36 12.22 20.83
C PRO A 69 13.04 12.21 22.21
N THR A 70 13.77 11.14 22.50
CA THR A 70 14.93 11.21 23.41
C THR A 70 16.12 11.69 22.60
N GLU A 71 16.08 12.95 22.15
CA GLU A 71 17.14 13.79 21.58
C GLU A 71 18.03 13.25 20.42
N GLN A 72 18.09 11.94 20.09
CA GLN A 72 19.19 11.40 19.26
C GLN A 72 18.84 10.28 18.27
N THR A 73 17.62 9.72 18.23
CA THR A 73 17.44 8.36 17.65
C THR A 73 16.43 8.23 16.52
N HIS A 74 15.58 9.22 16.24
CA HIS A 74 14.37 8.98 15.43
C HIS A 74 14.54 9.27 13.93
N PHE A 75 15.56 10.05 13.55
CA PHE A 75 15.91 10.32 12.16
C PHE A 75 17.43 10.25 11.95
N THR A 76 18.02 9.09 12.20
CA THR A 76 19.31 8.79 11.56
C THR A 76 18.98 8.53 10.10
N TYR A 77 19.02 9.58 9.27
CA TYR A 77 19.10 9.38 7.83
C TYR A 77 20.23 8.38 7.58
N LEU A 78 19.90 7.25 6.96
CA LEU A 78 20.92 6.32 6.50
C LEU A 78 21.84 7.12 5.58
N SER A 79 23.13 7.18 5.90
CA SER A 79 24.14 7.90 5.12
C SER A 79 24.37 7.30 3.73
N TYR A 80 23.67 6.23 3.41
CA TYR A 80 23.71 5.53 2.14
C TYR A 80 22.29 5.51 1.52
N GLY A 81 22.14 6.26 0.44
CA GLY A 81 21.03 6.17 -0.50
C GLY A 81 21.59 6.41 -1.92
N PRO A 82 20.85 6.09 -2.99
CA PRO A 82 21.34 6.19 -4.37
C PRO A 82 21.60 7.63 -4.83
N PHE A 83 21.26 8.62 -4.01
CA PHE A 83 21.46 10.04 -4.30
C PHE A 83 22.84 10.47 -3.80
N LYS A 84 23.82 10.48 -4.71
CA LYS A 84 25.08 11.20 -4.49
C LYS A 84 24.78 12.71 -4.48
N ARG A 85 25.36 13.44 -3.53
CA ARG A 85 25.38 14.92 -3.53
C ARG A 85 26.14 15.45 -4.73
#